data_AF-A0A2C6LD42-F1
#
_entry.id   AF-A0A2C6LD42-F1
#
_cell.length_a   1.000
_cell.length_b   1.000
_cell.length_c   1.000
_cell.angle_alpha   90.00
_cell.angle_beta   90.00
_cell.angle_gamma   90.00
#
_symmetry.space_group_name_H-M   'P 1'
#
loop_
_entity.id
_entity.type
_entity.pdbx_description
1 polymer ?
#
loop_
_entity_poly.entity_id
_entity_poly.type
_entity_poly.pdbx_seq_one_letter_code
_entity_poly.pdbx_strand_id
1 'polypeptide(L)'
;MKGYKVRGALCIAASLLCASAEWQGVDALRVSHDAPRSASEETPAVPFGPEDTALNLELGKLCPALFEEKCRMNIGNGKYCNVPPEHIVVRYARDPSSVPIIAGFMWMCVLRSQIKDAPASSRNMKVMDNCGTSFYVKGELPRSSMFAVIPEGERLKVTLSAREKFCSPRQRKVADYCSREGLGTARYDYQRSSGRRALTCVDSGEMDFYRESYCLDFCGFLIPCPGARMVTPPKGELSFDDWNLTSLLLHEMKKVEYPCKAEGMKKCVPVDEEFKHVCEAADKENPLGKELVLSTELGPPPLIIDGFKEPHVEVKGTAIRRRAKGDTDEELPEPEGPILNPYLDDEQSGTAGDTPPADKEENPGQQPPPAEQEDSEKLPVETPDQSGDSPSGGADEPSENGNGSESGIEPQPLPSPDNGGSGQETGDSTPAPPEPVPEPVPVPTFGPEKPVDKPLGKEAELIEATENPTANGGISATVGDCQAFRVTPEGKVEFYAPGNEGSKITIPVRGTTPGNAEILVSRRDGGLCIKLTFYGKDGSRHDIGFRLIKDSCSDSAKLSLGFAKPSV
;
A
#
# COMPACT_ATOMS: atom_id res chain seq x y z
N MET A 1 3.39 2.33 65.55
CA MET A 1 4.07 1.81 64.33
C MET A 1 3.19 0.76 63.65
N LYS A 2 2.20 1.17 62.83
CA LYS A 2 1.40 0.29 61.95
C LYS A 2 0.87 1.19 60.83
N GLY A 3 1.02 0.80 59.55
CA GLY A 3 0.22 1.44 58.49
C GLY A 3 0.78 1.59 57.06
N TYR A 4 2.04 1.24 56.75
CA TYR A 4 2.61 1.57 55.42
C TYR A 4 2.80 0.40 54.44
N LYS A 5 2.49 -0.85 54.82
CA LYS A 5 2.81 -2.01 53.96
C LYS A 5 1.74 -2.39 52.91
N VAL A 6 0.53 -1.83 52.96
CA VAL A 6 -0.57 -2.30 52.08
C VAL A 6 -0.70 -1.48 50.79
N ARG A 7 -0.22 -0.23 50.75
CA ARG A 7 -0.36 0.62 49.54
C ARG A 7 0.64 0.29 48.44
N GLY A 8 1.83 -0.23 48.76
CA GLY A 8 2.83 -0.60 47.76
C GLY A 8 2.44 -1.81 46.92
N ALA A 9 1.81 -2.82 47.52
CA ALA A 9 1.38 -4.02 46.82
C ALA A 9 0.25 -3.76 45.82
N LEU A 10 -0.64 -2.82 46.12
CA LEU A 10 -1.76 -2.48 45.22
C LEU A 10 -1.30 -1.74 43.96
N CYS A 11 -0.30 -0.85 44.06
CA CYS A 11 0.27 -0.18 42.89
C CYS A 11 1.04 -1.16 41.99
N ILE A 12 1.81 -2.08 42.55
CA ILE A 12 2.55 -3.08 41.76
C ILE A 12 1.59 -4.02 41.01
N ALA A 13 0.50 -4.44 41.66
CA ALA A 13 -0.52 -5.27 41.02
C ALA A 13 -1.29 -4.53 39.90
N ALA A 14 -1.61 -3.24 40.10
CA ALA A 14 -2.25 -2.42 39.06
C ALA A 14 -1.33 -2.17 37.86
N SER A 15 -0.04 -1.91 38.08
CA SER A 15 0.95 -1.75 37.01
C SER A 15 1.17 -3.04 36.21
N LEU A 16 1.16 -4.20 36.88
CA LEU A 16 1.25 -5.51 36.21
C LEU A 16 -0.01 -5.83 35.37
N LEU A 17 -1.20 -5.46 35.86
CA LEU A 17 -2.45 -5.66 35.10
C LEU A 17 -2.53 -4.74 33.87
N CYS A 18 -2.10 -3.47 33.98
CA CYS A 18 -2.01 -2.57 32.82
C CYS A 18 -0.94 -3.00 31.80
N ALA A 19 0.16 -3.60 32.25
CA ALA A 19 1.17 -4.16 31.34
C ALA A 19 0.66 -5.41 30.60
N SER A 20 -0.17 -6.24 31.24
CA SER A 20 -0.72 -7.45 30.61
C SER A 20 -1.89 -7.21 29.65
N ALA A 21 -2.64 -6.12 29.82
CA ALA A 21 -3.81 -5.82 28.98
C ALA A 21 -3.42 -5.24 27.60
N GLU A 22 -2.28 -4.56 27.48
CA GLU A 22 -1.83 -4.00 26.20
C GLU A 22 -1.01 -4.98 25.35
N TRP A 23 -0.32 -5.95 25.95
CA TRP A 23 0.47 -6.95 25.22
C TRP A 23 -0.37 -7.98 24.47
N GLN A 24 -1.66 -8.12 24.82
CA GLN A 24 -2.59 -8.97 24.05
C GLN A 24 -3.09 -8.33 22.74
N GLY A 25 -2.75 -7.06 22.47
CA GLY A 25 -3.20 -6.34 21.28
C GLY A 25 -2.37 -6.57 20.01
N VAL A 26 -1.15 -7.12 20.13
CA VAL A 26 -0.23 -7.31 18.98
C VAL A 26 0.20 -8.76 18.79
N ASP A 27 0.17 -9.60 19.83
CA ASP A 27 0.61 -11.01 19.81
C ASP A 27 -0.43 -12.03 19.31
N ALA A 28 -1.55 -11.58 18.73
CA ALA A 28 -2.62 -12.47 18.28
C ALA A 28 -2.87 -12.46 16.76
N LEU A 29 -1.85 -12.22 15.94
CA LEU A 29 -1.86 -12.69 14.55
C LEU A 29 -1.30 -14.12 14.51
N ARG A 30 -2.07 -15.09 15.03
CA ARG A 30 -1.76 -16.51 14.87
C ARG A 30 -2.24 -16.98 13.50
N VAL A 31 -1.29 -17.49 12.74
CA VAL A 31 -1.39 -17.66 11.29
C VAL A 31 -1.96 -19.02 10.89
N SER A 32 -2.82 -19.03 9.88
CA SER A 32 -3.20 -20.23 9.11
C SER A 32 -2.63 -20.12 7.71
N HIS A 33 -2.05 -21.20 7.21
CA HIS A 33 -1.25 -21.26 5.98
C HIS A 33 -2.05 -21.42 4.68
N ASP A 34 -3.35 -21.17 4.70
CA ASP A 34 -4.20 -21.40 3.54
C ASP A 34 -4.34 -20.11 2.72
N ALA A 35 -3.22 -19.54 2.27
CA ALA A 35 -3.28 -18.83 1.00
C ALA A 35 -3.81 -19.85 -0.02
N PRO A 36 -4.78 -19.51 -0.89
CA PRO A 36 -5.24 -20.44 -1.91
C PRO A 36 -3.99 -20.97 -2.61
N ARG A 37 -3.74 -22.28 -2.45
CA ARG A 37 -2.51 -22.93 -2.90
C ARG A 37 -2.17 -22.37 -4.26
N SER A 38 -0.97 -21.80 -4.38
CA SER A 38 -0.44 -21.25 -5.63
C SER A 38 -0.45 -22.35 -6.68
N ALA A 39 -1.57 -22.52 -7.37
CA ALA A 39 -1.63 -23.27 -8.60
C ALA A 39 -0.67 -22.55 -9.54
N SER A 40 0.41 -23.22 -9.96
CA SER A 40 1.35 -22.68 -10.93
C SER A 40 0.77 -22.71 -12.35
N GLU A 41 -0.55 -22.63 -12.47
CA GLU A 41 -1.30 -22.63 -13.72
C GLU A 41 -1.88 -21.23 -13.93
N GLU A 42 -1.91 -20.84 -15.20
CA GLU A 42 -2.42 -19.57 -15.70
C GLU A 42 -3.56 -19.04 -14.84
N THR A 43 -3.36 -17.85 -14.25
CA THR A 43 -4.37 -17.21 -13.43
C THR A 43 -5.67 -17.18 -14.25
N PRO A 44 -6.75 -17.84 -13.79
CA PRO A 44 -7.96 -17.94 -14.58
C PRO A 44 -8.41 -16.54 -14.99
N ALA A 45 -8.88 -16.40 -16.23
CA ALA A 45 -9.42 -15.13 -16.70
C ALA A 45 -10.55 -14.71 -15.74
N VAL A 46 -10.53 -13.44 -15.32
CA VAL A 46 -11.58 -12.87 -14.46
C VAL A 46 -12.93 -13.16 -15.12
N PRO A 47 -13.92 -13.71 -14.41
CA PRO A 47 -15.22 -14.09 -15.01
C PRO A 47 -16.07 -12.89 -15.45
N PHE A 48 -15.59 -11.66 -15.23
CA PHE A 48 -16.29 -10.41 -15.50
C PHE A 48 -15.58 -9.62 -16.59
N GLY A 49 -16.33 -9.20 -17.61
CA GLY A 49 -15.87 -8.25 -18.61
C GLY A 49 -15.72 -6.83 -18.03
N PRO A 50 -15.00 -5.93 -18.72
CA PRO A 50 -14.80 -4.55 -18.28
C PRO A 50 -16.10 -3.73 -18.19
N GLU A 51 -17.10 -4.08 -19.00
CA GLU A 51 -18.46 -3.55 -18.91
C GLU A 51 -19.21 -3.98 -17.64
N ASP A 52 -18.76 -5.02 -16.93
CA ASP A 52 -19.57 -5.68 -15.90
C ASP A 52 -19.28 -5.16 -14.48
N THR A 53 -18.34 -4.23 -14.31
CA THR A 53 -18.17 -3.60 -12.98
C THR A 53 -19.42 -2.77 -12.66
N ALA A 54 -19.91 -2.86 -11.43
CA ALA A 54 -21.10 -2.14 -11.00
C ALA A 54 -20.98 -0.62 -11.22
N LEU A 55 -19.77 -0.05 -11.07
CA LEU A 55 -19.52 1.36 -11.33
C LEU A 55 -19.63 1.72 -12.82
N ASN A 56 -19.02 0.94 -13.73
CA ASN A 56 -19.18 1.18 -15.17
C ASN A 56 -20.64 1.00 -15.62
N LEU A 57 -21.40 0.09 -14.99
CA LEU A 57 -22.84 -0.05 -15.25
C LEU A 57 -23.62 1.20 -14.83
N GLU A 58 -23.33 1.80 -13.68
CA GLU A 58 -23.94 3.07 -13.27
C GLU A 58 -23.58 4.23 -14.21
N LEU A 59 -22.31 4.34 -14.63
CA LEU A 59 -21.91 5.33 -15.64
C LEU A 59 -22.61 5.08 -16.99
N GLY A 60 -22.79 3.81 -17.36
CA GLY A 60 -23.45 3.39 -18.60
C GLY A 60 -24.89 3.87 -18.71
N LYS A 61 -25.58 4.09 -17.58
CA LYS A 61 -26.94 4.64 -17.57
C LYS A 61 -27.03 6.06 -18.13
N LEU A 62 -25.92 6.81 -18.17
CA LEU A 62 -25.88 8.14 -18.79
C LEU A 62 -25.84 8.07 -20.32
N CYS A 63 -25.34 6.96 -20.88
CA CYS A 63 -25.01 6.87 -22.29
C CYS A 63 -26.19 6.97 -23.26
N PRO A 64 -27.35 6.33 -23.01
CA PRO A 64 -28.49 6.45 -23.93
C PRO A 64 -28.95 7.90 -24.12
N ALA A 65 -29.04 8.67 -23.02
CA ALA A 65 -29.43 10.08 -23.08
C ALA A 65 -28.41 10.93 -23.85
N LEU A 66 -27.11 10.68 -23.65
CA LEU A 66 -26.05 11.38 -24.38
C LEU A 66 -26.07 11.07 -25.89
N PHE A 67 -26.36 9.84 -26.28
CA PHE A 67 -26.53 9.46 -27.70
C PHE A 67 -27.81 10.06 -28.30
N GLU A 68 -28.92 10.05 -27.56
CA GLU A 68 -30.18 10.68 -27.97
C GLU A 68 -30.00 12.18 -28.19
N GLU A 69 -29.25 12.86 -27.32
CA GLU A 69 -28.92 14.27 -27.47
C GLU A 69 -28.14 14.54 -28.78
N LYS A 70 -27.11 13.73 -29.06
CA LYS A 70 -26.35 13.80 -30.33
C LYS A 70 -27.23 13.52 -31.55
N CYS A 71 -28.15 12.56 -31.46
CA CYS A 71 -29.13 12.26 -32.51
C CYS A 71 -30.06 13.45 -32.75
N ARG A 72 -30.63 14.06 -31.70
CA ARG A 72 -31.51 15.23 -31.79
C ARG A 72 -30.82 16.44 -32.43
N MET A 73 -29.52 16.62 -32.16
CA MET A 73 -28.70 17.66 -32.78
C MET A 73 -28.30 17.34 -34.24
N ASN A 74 -28.74 16.20 -34.79
CA ASN A 74 -28.36 15.68 -36.11
C ASN A 74 -26.83 15.62 -36.34
N ILE A 75 -26.06 15.42 -35.26
CA ILE A 75 -24.61 15.28 -35.37
C ILE A 75 -24.31 13.97 -36.10
N GLY A 76 -23.43 14.03 -37.12
CA GLY A 76 -23.04 12.85 -37.88
C GLY A 76 -24.13 12.30 -38.80
N ASN A 77 -25.10 13.12 -39.23
CA ASN A 77 -26.18 12.75 -40.17
C ASN A 77 -27.00 11.54 -39.70
N GLY A 78 -27.52 11.61 -38.48
CA GLY A 78 -28.38 10.56 -37.91
C GLY A 78 -27.68 9.30 -37.44
N LYS A 79 -26.34 9.19 -37.51
CA LYS A 79 -25.61 7.99 -37.07
C LYS A 79 -25.75 7.64 -35.58
N TYR A 80 -26.09 8.63 -34.74
CA TYR A 80 -26.36 8.42 -33.31
C TYR A 80 -27.80 7.96 -33.03
N CYS A 81 -28.67 7.95 -34.04
CA CYS A 81 -30.08 7.58 -33.89
C CYS A 81 -30.26 6.06 -33.95
N ASN A 82 -31.25 5.53 -33.23
CA ASN A 82 -31.61 4.10 -33.19
C ASN A 82 -30.47 3.16 -32.75
N VAL A 83 -29.54 3.66 -31.93
CA VAL A 83 -28.50 2.83 -31.32
C VAL A 83 -29.10 2.10 -30.10
N PRO A 84 -29.07 0.76 -30.06
CA PRO A 84 -29.55 0.02 -28.88
C PRO A 84 -28.69 0.31 -27.64
N PRO A 85 -29.28 0.62 -26.48
CA PRO A 85 -28.55 0.92 -25.24
C PRO A 85 -27.50 -0.12 -24.86
N GLU A 86 -27.78 -1.41 -25.08
CA GLU A 86 -26.91 -2.54 -24.77
C GLU A 86 -25.63 -2.59 -25.63
N HIS A 87 -25.60 -1.86 -26.74
CA HIS A 87 -24.42 -1.74 -27.60
C HIS A 87 -23.50 -0.58 -27.20
N ILE A 88 -23.92 0.26 -26.25
CA ILE A 88 -23.15 1.41 -25.79
C ILE A 88 -22.41 1.05 -24.51
N VAL A 89 -21.11 1.31 -24.47
CA VAL A 89 -20.26 1.06 -23.30
C VAL A 89 -19.50 2.31 -22.90
N VAL A 90 -19.17 2.41 -21.62
CA VAL A 90 -18.35 3.51 -21.08
C VAL A 90 -16.88 3.13 -21.17
N ARG A 91 -16.06 4.06 -21.66
CA ARG A 91 -14.60 3.93 -21.74
C ARG A 91 -13.94 5.28 -21.41
N TYR A 92 -12.78 5.23 -20.78
CA TYR A 92 -11.88 6.37 -20.66
C TYR A 92 -10.79 6.22 -21.71
N ALA A 93 -10.93 6.91 -22.82
CA ALA A 93 -10.08 6.75 -23.99
C ALA A 93 -9.59 8.10 -24.49
N ARG A 94 -8.57 8.08 -25.34
CA ARG A 94 -8.14 9.27 -26.08
C ARG A 94 -9.24 9.70 -27.04
N ASP A 95 -9.46 11.02 -27.18
CA ASP A 95 -10.41 11.54 -28.17
C ASP A 95 -10.04 11.07 -29.59
N PRO A 96 -10.88 10.24 -30.24
CA PRO A 96 -10.58 9.70 -31.57
C PRO A 96 -10.54 10.79 -32.65
N SER A 97 -11.12 11.97 -32.40
CA SER A 97 -11.14 13.10 -33.34
C SER A 97 -9.86 13.93 -33.31
N SER A 98 -9.08 13.81 -32.24
CA SER A 98 -7.92 14.65 -31.99
C SER A 98 -6.63 14.10 -32.61
N VAL A 99 -5.67 14.98 -32.87
CA VAL A 99 -4.33 14.57 -33.33
C VAL A 99 -3.62 13.85 -32.18
N PRO A 100 -2.95 12.69 -32.40
CA PRO A 100 -2.45 11.81 -31.32
C PRO A 100 -1.55 12.46 -30.27
N ILE A 101 -0.94 13.60 -30.58
CA ILE A 101 0.02 14.31 -29.72
C ILE A 101 -0.70 15.17 -28.66
N ILE A 102 -1.93 15.62 -28.92
CA ILE A 102 -2.69 16.55 -28.05
C ILE A 102 -3.95 15.86 -27.48
N ALA A 103 -4.16 14.59 -27.82
CA ALA A 103 -5.33 13.82 -27.42
C ALA A 103 -5.35 13.57 -25.90
N GLY A 104 -6.11 14.38 -25.17
CA GLY A 104 -6.46 14.10 -23.78
C GLY A 104 -7.32 12.83 -23.67
N PHE A 105 -7.23 12.15 -22.53
CA PHE A 105 -8.18 11.10 -22.19
C PHE A 105 -9.46 11.72 -21.64
N MET A 106 -10.60 11.17 -22.01
CA MET A 106 -11.90 11.60 -21.51
C MET A 106 -12.85 10.43 -21.36
N TRP A 107 -13.81 10.57 -20.45
CA TRP A 107 -14.86 9.58 -20.23
C TRP A 107 -15.90 9.73 -21.32
N MET A 108 -16.15 8.65 -22.06
CA MET A 108 -17.02 8.66 -23.21
C MET A 108 -17.86 7.38 -23.29
N CYS A 109 -19.05 7.55 -23.84
CA CYS A 109 -19.93 6.49 -24.28
C CYS A 109 -19.57 6.16 -25.72
N VAL A 110 -19.30 4.89 -26.03
CA VAL A 110 -18.87 4.42 -27.36
C VAL A 110 -19.62 3.17 -27.75
N LEU A 111 -19.69 2.87 -29.05
CA LEU A 111 -20.22 1.60 -29.50
C LEU A 111 -19.22 0.47 -29.26
N ARG A 112 -19.68 -0.62 -28.65
CA ARG A 112 -18.88 -1.83 -28.45
C ARG A 112 -18.28 -2.35 -29.75
N SER A 113 -19.07 -2.33 -30.84
CA SER A 113 -18.65 -2.79 -32.18
C SER A 113 -17.57 -1.93 -32.84
N GLN A 114 -17.28 -0.75 -32.31
CA GLN A 114 -16.24 0.14 -32.83
C GLN A 114 -14.91 0.03 -32.09
N ILE A 115 -14.88 -0.68 -30.96
CA ILE A 115 -13.65 -0.99 -30.24
C ILE A 115 -12.89 -2.03 -31.06
N LYS A 116 -11.74 -1.65 -31.60
CA LYS A 116 -10.84 -2.59 -32.29
C LYS A 116 -9.97 -3.29 -31.28
N ASP A 117 -9.62 -4.55 -31.56
CA ASP A 117 -8.67 -5.29 -30.74
C ASP A 117 -7.29 -4.59 -30.74
N ALA A 118 -6.84 -4.26 -29.55
CA ALA A 118 -5.49 -3.78 -29.28
C ALA A 118 -5.06 -4.35 -27.94
N PRO A 119 -3.76 -4.66 -27.72
CA PRO A 119 -3.30 -5.17 -26.44
C PRO A 119 -3.48 -4.10 -25.35
N ALA A 120 -3.69 -4.51 -24.09
CA ALA A 120 -3.79 -3.57 -22.95
C ALA A 120 -2.53 -2.70 -22.79
N SER A 121 -1.37 -3.21 -23.24
CA SER A 121 -0.11 -2.48 -23.29
C SER A 121 -0.10 -1.28 -24.24
N SER A 122 -1.07 -1.18 -25.17
CA SER A 122 -1.25 0.00 -26.03
C SER A 122 -1.65 1.24 -25.24
N ARG A 123 -2.17 1.06 -24.02
CA ARG A 123 -2.56 2.14 -23.10
C ARG A 123 -3.55 3.14 -23.72
N ASN A 124 -4.39 2.69 -24.66
CA ASN A 124 -5.31 3.56 -25.40
C ASN A 124 -6.67 3.75 -24.71
N MET A 125 -7.04 2.82 -23.83
CA MET A 125 -8.37 2.77 -23.24
C MET A 125 -8.29 2.27 -21.80
N LYS A 126 -9.12 2.86 -20.93
CA LYS A 126 -9.29 2.44 -19.54
C LYS A 126 -10.75 2.23 -19.19
N VAL A 127 -10.98 1.51 -18.10
CA VAL A 127 -12.27 1.37 -17.41
C VAL A 127 -12.07 1.52 -15.91
N MET A 128 -13.14 1.79 -15.16
CA MET A 128 -13.07 1.89 -13.70
C MET A 128 -13.42 0.55 -13.03
N ASP A 129 -12.83 0.27 -11.87
CA ASP A 129 -13.39 -0.73 -10.95
C ASP A 129 -14.49 -0.16 -10.05
N ASN A 130 -15.02 -1.00 -9.17
CA ASN A 130 -16.04 -0.62 -8.20
C ASN A 130 -15.56 0.42 -7.17
N CYS A 131 -14.26 0.69 -7.09
CA CYS A 131 -13.66 1.68 -6.21
C CYS A 131 -13.27 2.98 -6.92
N GLY A 132 -13.55 3.09 -8.22
CA GLY A 132 -13.27 4.28 -9.03
C GLY A 132 -11.84 4.36 -9.55
N THR A 133 -11.04 3.31 -9.40
CA THR A 133 -9.69 3.28 -9.96
C THR A 133 -9.75 2.90 -11.44
N SER A 134 -9.10 3.67 -12.31
CA SER A 134 -9.04 3.39 -13.74
C SER A 134 -7.92 2.41 -14.11
N PHE A 135 -8.21 1.34 -14.85
CA PHE A 135 -7.23 0.37 -15.36
C PHE A 135 -7.22 0.29 -16.87
N TYR A 136 -6.06 -0.02 -17.45
CA TYR A 136 -5.97 -0.26 -18.88
C TYR A 136 -6.72 -1.52 -19.29
N VAL A 137 -7.42 -1.43 -20.41
CA VAL A 137 -8.11 -2.54 -21.07
C VAL A 137 -7.61 -2.69 -22.49
N LYS A 138 -7.65 -3.92 -23.00
CA LYS A 138 -7.58 -4.22 -24.42
C LYS A 138 -8.60 -3.39 -25.21
N GLY A 139 -8.13 -2.84 -26.31
CA GLY A 139 -8.92 -2.16 -27.30
C GLY A 139 -8.50 -0.73 -27.59
N GLU A 140 -8.86 -0.24 -28.77
CA GLU A 140 -8.66 1.14 -29.20
C GLU A 140 -9.83 1.65 -30.03
N LEU A 141 -9.99 2.97 -30.08
CA LEU A 141 -11.03 3.63 -30.87
C LEU A 141 -10.43 4.16 -32.18
N PRO A 142 -10.91 3.70 -33.35
CA PRO A 142 -10.62 4.33 -34.63
C PRO A 142 -11.02 5.80 -34.64
N ARG A 143 -10.36 6.60 -35.47
CA ARG A 143 -10.71 8.03 -35.66
C ARG A 143 -12.16 8.27 -36.11
N SER A 144 -12.76 7.28 -36.75
CA SER A 144 -14.14 7.31 -37.25
C SER A 144 -15.18 6.86 -36.21
N SER A 145 -14.77 6.59 -34.97
CA SER A 145 -15.68 6.09 -33.94
C SER A 145 -16.70 7.14 -33.56
N MET A 146 -17.90 6.68 -33.25
CA MET A 146 -18.95 7.49 -32.65
C MET A 146 -18.78 7.48 -31.14
N PHE A 147 -18.90 8.65 -30.54
CA PHE A 147 -18.77 8.79 -29.10
C PHE A 147 -19.56 9.97 -28.59
N ALA A 148 -19.99 9.88 -27.33
CA ALA A 148 -20.54 10.99 -26.58
C ALA A 148 -19.75 11.17 -25.29
N VAL A 149 -19.25 12.38 -25.03
CA VAL A 149 -18.47 12.68 -23.83
C VAL A 149 -19.40 12.74 -22.63
N ILE A 150 -19.03 12.08 -21.54
CA ILE A 150 -19.72 12.16 -20.26
C ILE A 150 -19.26 13.46 -19.58
N PRO A 151 -20.16 14.41 -19.27
CA PRO A 151 -19.78 15.63 -18.57
C PRO A 151 -19.13 15.33 -17.21
N GLU A 152 -18.04 16.02 -16.90
CA GLU A 152 -17.21 15.73 -15.72
C GLU A 152 -17.99 15.82 -14.40
N GLY A 153 -18.91 16.79 -14.27
CA GLY A 153 -19.76 16.92 -13.09
C GLY A 153 -20.70 15.73 -12.86
N GLU A 154 -21.33 15.22 -13.93
CA GLU A 154 -22.18 14.03 -13.85
C GLU A 154 -21.36 12.77 -13.59
N ARG A 155 -20.19 12.66 -14.24
CA ARG A 155 -19.25 11.57 -13.99
C ARG A 155 -18.85 11.53 -12.52
N LEU A 156 -18.37 12.64 -11.95
CA LEU A 156 -17.94 12.72 -10.56
C LEU A 156 -19.07 12.34 -9.60
N LYS A 157 -20.28 12.86 -9.83
CA LYS A 157 -21.47 12.54 -9.04
C LYS A 157 -21.77 11.04 -9.05
N VAL A 158 -21.78 10.41 -10.22
CA VAL A 158 -22.03 8.96 -10.35
C VAL A 158 -20.89 8.15 -9.72
N THR A 159 -19.62 8.50 -10.00
CA THR A 159 -18.45 7.82 -9.44
C THR A 159 -18.45 7.85 -7.92
N LEU A 160 -18.72 9.01 -7.29
CA LEU A 160 -18.74 9.14 -5.82
C LEU A 160 -19.85 8.31 -5.19
N SER A 161 -21.08 8.38 -5.74
CA SER A 161 -22.21 7.60 -5.25
C SER A 161 -22.01 6.09 -5.43
N ALA A 162 -21.53 5.66 -6.60
CA ALA A 162 -21.22 4.27 -6.89
C ALA A 162 -20.08 3.75 -6.01
N ARG A 163 -19.03 4.54 -5.78
CA ARG A 163 -17.91 4.19 -4.90
C ARG A 163 -18.36 4.01 -3.45
N GLU A 164 -19.31 4.80 -2.98
CA GLU A 164 -19.88 4.62 -1.63
C GLU A 164 -20.67 3.32 -1.52
N LYS A 165 -21.37 2.93 -2.58
CA LYS A 165 -22.23 1.76 -2.62
C LYS A 165 -21.47 0.44 -2.86
N PHE A 166 -20.50 0.43 -3.78
CA PHE A 166 -19.91 -0.81 -4.30
C PHE A 166 -18.48 -1.07 -3.82
N CYS A 167 -17.74 -0.04 -3.40
CA CYS A 167 -16.40 -0.21 -2.87
C CYS A 167 -16.47 -0.55 -1.39
N SER A 168 -15.82 -1.64 -0.97
CA SER A 168 -15.77 -1.96 0.44
C SER A 168 -15.10 -0.83 1.24
N PRO A 169 -15.59 -0.48 2.45
CA PRO A 169 -14.99 0.57 3.25
C PRO A 169 -13.50 0.37 3.53
N ARG A 170 -13.08 -0.89 3.70
CA ARG A 170 -11.67 -1.28 3.91
C ARG A 170 -10.83 -1.09 2.66
N GLN A 171 -11.26 -1.60 1.51
CA GLN A 171 -10.57 -1.41 0.23
C GLN A 171 -10.47 0.07 -0.12
N ARG A 172 -11.56 0.82 0.08
CA ARG A 172 -11.61 2.27 -0.13
C ARG A 172 -10.54 2.98 0.68
N LYS A 173 -10.42 2.64 1.97
CA LYS A 173 -9.44 3.26 2.89
C LYS A 173 -8.00 3.04 2.46
N VAL A 174 -7.63 1.81 2.08
CA VAL A 174 -6.27 1.51 1.63
C VAL A 174 -5.99 2.03 0.22
N ALA A 175 -6.99 2.08 -0.67
CA ALA A 175 -6.87 2.71 -1.97
C ALA A 175 -6.67 4.23 -1.86
N ASP A 176 -7.39 4.90 -0.96
CA ASP A 176 -7.21 6.33 -0.68
C ASP A 176 -5.81 6.65 -0.15
N TYR A 177 -5.24 5.76 0.68
CA TYR A 177 -3.84 5.87 1.08
C TYR A 177 -2.92 5.82 -0.14
N CYS A 178 -3.00 4.77 -0.97
CA CYS A 178 -2.14 4.63 -2.15
C CYS A 178 -2.28 5.80 -3.13
N SER A 179 -3.50 6.30 -3.33
CA SER A 179 -3.76 7.42 -4.24
C SER A 179 -3.17 8.72 -3.71
N ARG A 180 -3.30 9.01 -2.41
CA ARG A 180 -2.74 10.21 -1.78
C ARG A 180 -1.21 10.22 -1.82
N GLU A 181 -0.59 9.06 -1.65
CA GLU A 181 0.87 8.92 -1.76
C GLU A 181 1.38 8.89 -3.22
N GLY A 182 0.49 8.97 -4.21
CA GLY A 182 0.87 8.89 -5.63
C GLY A 182 1.38 7.51 -6.06
N LEU A 183 1.04 6.45 -5.32
CA LEU A 183 1.51 5.08 -5.53
C LEU A 183 0.49 4.19 -6.28
N GLY A 184 -0.66 4.74 -6.67
CA GLY A 184 -1.71 4.05 -7.41
C GLY A 184 -2.85 3.55 -6.51
N THR A 185 -3.23 2.27 -6.64
CA THR A 185 -4.32 1.64 -5.86
C THR A 185 -3.83 0.47 -5.02
N ALA A 186 -4.47 0.22 -3.89
CA ALA A 186 -4.16 -0.94 -3.07
C ALA A 186 -4.68 -2.23 -3.69
N ARG A 187 -3.84 -3.27 -3.71
CA ARG A 187 -4.16 -4.64 -4.12
C ARG A 187 -3.37 -5.64 -3.29
N TYR A 188 -3.92 -6.82 -3.08
CA TYR A 188 -3.13 -7.98 -2.67
C TYR A 188 -2.56 -8.63 -3.94
N ASP A 189 -1.36 -8.17 -4.31
CA ASP A 189 -0.68 -8.49 -5.57
C ASP A 189 0.82 -8.66 -5.30
N TYR A 190 1.58 -8.97 -6.35
CA TYR A 190 3.01 -9.12 -6.28
C TYR A 190 3.71 -7.81 -5.87
N GLN A 191 4.52 -7.87 -4.83
CA GLN A 191 5.46 -6.82 -4.43
C GLN A 191 6.60 -6.69 -5.44
N ARG A 192 7.13 -5.48 -5.61
CA ARG A 192 8.07 -5.16 -6.68
C ARG A 192 9.44 -5.80 -6.48
N SER A 193 9.91 -5.89 -5.22
CA SER A 193 11.24 -6.42 -4.92
C SER A 193 11.25 -7.94 -4.79
N SER A 194 10.20 -8.51 -4.20
CA SER A 194 10.19 -9.91 -3.77
C SER A 194 9.50 -10.84 -4.76
N GLY A 195 8.58 -10.31 -5.59
CA GLY A 195 7.68 -11.13 -6.39
C GLY A 195 6.74 -11.98 -5.53
N ARG A 196 6.58 -11.67 -4.23
CA ARG A 196 5.62 -12.32 -3.32
C ARG A 196 4.32 -11.53 -3.28
N ARG A 197 3.20 -12.20 -3.02
CA ARG A 197 1.91 -11.51 -2.89
C ARG A 197 1.78 -10.90 -1.50
N ALA A 198 1.42 -9.62 -1.46
CA ALA A 198 1.10 -8.90 -0.24
C ALA A 198 0.16 -7.75 -0.56
N LEU A 199 -0.44 -7.16 0.49
CA LEU A 199 -1.17 -5.91 0.33
C LEU A 199 -0.16 -4.80 -0.02
N THR A 200 -0.21 -4.28 -1.24
CA THR A 200 0.74 -3.30 -1.77
C THR A 200 0.00 -2.23 -2.59
N CYS A 201 0.67 -1.11 -2.87
CA CYS A 201 0.19 -0.13 -3.84
C CYS A 201 0.71 -0.50 -5.23
N VAL A 202 -0.20 -0.49 -6.20
CA VAL A 202 0.11 -0.79 -7.60
C VAL A 202 -0.28 0.42 -8.44
N ASP A 203 0.67 0.94 -9.22
CA ASP A 203 0.39 1.99 -10.19
C ASP A 203 -0.63 1.47 -11.20
N SER A 204 -1.73 2.21 -11.37
CA SER A 204 -2.75 1.93 -12.38
C SER A 204 -2.18 1.76 -13.80
N GLY A 205 -1.04 2.40 -14.10
CA GLY A 205 -0.35 2.29 -15.37
C GLY A 205 0.46 1.02 -15.56
N GLU A 206 0.68 0.26 -14.48
CA GLU A 206 1.28 -1.07 -14.47
C GLU A 206 0.22 -2.18 -14.41
N MET A 207 -1.08 -1.86 -14.43
CA MET A 207 -2.17 -2.82 -14.26
C MET A 207 -2.90 -3.13 -15.57
N ASP A 208 -3.34 -4.38 -15.71
CA ASP A 208 -4.26 -4.84 -16.75
C ASP A 208 -5.56 -5.30 -16.09
N PHE A 209 -6.68 -4.72 -16.53
CA PHE A 209 -8.01 -5.03 -16.03
C PHE A 209 -8.34 -6.53 -16.10
N TYR A 210 -7.94 -7.20 -17.18
CA TYR A 210 -8.28 -8.60 -17.43
C TYR A 210 -7.48 -9.59 -16.57
N ARG A 211 -6.46 -9.11 -15.87
CA ARG A 211 -5.71 -9.93 -14.91
C ARG A 211 -6.38 -9.86 -13.54
N GLU A 212 -6.49 -11.03 -12.92
CA GLU A 212 -7.02 -11.16 -11.57
C GLU A 212 -5.97 -10.76 -10.52
N SER A 213 -6.37 -9.86 -9.63
CA SER A 213 -5.71 -9.57 -8.37
C SER A 213 -6.69 -9.84 -7.23
N TYR A 214 -6.30 -9.51 -6.00
CA TYR A 214 -7.18 -9.63 -4.85
C TYR A 214 -7.37 -8.27 -4.18
N CYS A 215 -8.57 -8.00 -3.71
CA CYS A 215 -8.91 -6.81 -2.93
C CYS A 215 -9.75 -7.19 -1.72
N LEU A 216 -10.02 -6.20 -0.88
CA LEU A 216 -10.76 -6.40 0.36
C LEU A 216 -12.27 -6.30 0.11
N ASP A 217 -13.05 -7.30 0.53
CA ASP A 217 -14.51 -7.22 0.54
C ASP A 217 -15.05 -6.38 1.72
N PHE A 218 -16.37 -6.34 1.89
CA PHE A 218 -17.04 -5.60 2.97
C PHE A 218 -16.73 -6.13 4.37
N CYS A 219 -16.35 -7.40 4.48
CA CYS A 219 -15.89 -8.04 5.71
C CYS A 219 -14.36 -7.96 5.90
N GLY A 220 -13.65 -7.42 4.91
CA GLY A 220 -12.20 -7.37 4.80
C GLY A 220 -11.56 -8.68 4.39
N PHE A 221 -12.28 -9.66 3.85
CA PHE A 221 -11.67 -10.85 3.24
C PHE A 221 -11.10 -10.54 1.86
N LEU A 222 -10.15 -11.37 1.41
CA LEU A 222 -9.57 -11.26 0.08
C LEU A 222 -10.55 -11.88 -0.91
N ILE A 223 -11.03 -11.07 -1.86
CA ILE A 223 -11.85 -11.52 -2.98
C ILE A 223 -11.11 -11.25 -4.30
N PRO A 224 -11.30 -12.11 -5.32
CA PRO A 224 -10.85 -11.82 -6.67
C PRO A 224 -11.43 -10.49 -7.17
N CYS A 225 -10.61 -9.68 -7.82
CA CYS A 225 -11.10 -8.48 -8.50
C CYS A 225 -10.22 -8.08 -9.68
N PRO A 226 -10.78 -7.31 -10.63
CA PRO A 226 -10.04 -6.91 -11.83
C PRO A 226 -8.91 -5.93 -11.50
N GLY A 227 -7.91 -5.96 -12.37
CA GLY A 227 -6.73 -5.13 -12.27
C GLY A 227 -5.65 -5.79 -11.43
N ALA A 228 -4.70 -6.46 -12.11
CA ALA A 228 -3.46 -6.95 -11.54
C ALA A 228 -2.25 -6.39 -12.29
N ARG A 229 -1.05 -6.48 -11.69
CA ARG A 229 0.20 -6.10 -12.37
C ARG A 229 0.34 -6.82 -13.72
N MET A 230 0.65 -6.07 -14.78
CA MET A 230 0.91 -6.58 -16.14
C MET A 230 2.14 -7.50 -16.20
N VAL A 231 3.14 -7.24 -15.37
CA VAL A 231 4.39 -8.00 -15.31
C VAL A 231 4.54 -8.54 -13.90
N THR A 232 4.73 -9.86 -13.80
CA THR A 232 5.10 -10.49 -12.53
C THR A 232 6.55 -10.11 -12.23
N PRO A 233 6.84 -9.41 -11.11
CA PRO A 233 8.21 -9.07 -10.75
C PRO A 233 9.06 -10.34 -10.57
N PRO A 234 10.39 -10.27 -10.81
CA PRO A 234 11.28 -11.39 -10.54
C PRO A 234 11.20 -11.79 -9.05
N LYS A 235 11.37 -13.08 -8.77
CA LYS A 235 11.49 -13.55 -7.39
C LYS A 235 12.77 -12.98 -6.78
N GLY A 236 12.63 -12.22 -5.70
CA GLY A 236 13.75 -11.54 -5.04
C GLY A 236 13.59 -11.51 -3.52
N GLU A 237 14.50 -10.81 -2.85
CA GLU A 237 14.38 -10.57 -1.42
C GLU A 237 13.31 -9.50 -1.12
N LEU A 238 12.65 -9.64 0.02
CA LEU A 238 11.71 -8.64 0.49
C LEU A 238 12.48 -7.38 0.91
N SER A 239 12.26 -6.29 0.18
CA SER A 239 12.82 -4.99 0.51
C SER A 239 12.11 -4.41 1.72
N PHE A 240 12.82 -3.57 2.47
CA PHE A 240 12.21 -2.85 3.59
C PHE A 240 11.03 -1.97 3.14
N ASP A 241 11.10 -1.36 1.96
CA ASP A 241 10.07 -0.45 1.47
C ASP A 241 8.76 -1.21 1.18
N ASP A 242 8.85 -2.39 0.53
CA ASP A 242 7.68 -3.26 0.28
C ASP A 242 7.07 -3.78 1.58
N TRP A 243 7.90 -4.15 2.56
CA TRP A 243 7.42 -4.55 3.88
C TRP A 243 6.73 -3.38 4.61
N ASN A 244 7.36 -2.20 4.64
CA ASN A 244 6.85 -1.03 5.34
C ASN A 244 5.55 -0.53 4.70
N LEU A 245 5.46 -0.55 3.38
CA LEU A 245 4.23 -0.25 2.65
C LEU A 245 3.10 -1.21 3.04
N THR A 246 3.39 -2.50 3.10
CA THR A 246 2.40 -3.51 3.51
C THR A 246 1.92 -3.25 4.94
N SER A 247 2.84 -2.96 5.86
CA SER A 247 2.54 -2.63 7.26
C SER A 247 1.67 -1.36 7.38
N LEU A 248 1.98 -0.32 6.60
CA LEU A 248 1.21 0.92 6.52
C LEU A 248 -0.22 0.68 6.02
N LEU A 249 -0.39 -0.12 4.97
CA LEU A 249 -1.71 -0.47 4.44
C LEU A 249 -2.52 -1.29 5.43
N LEU A 250 -1.88 -2.23 6.13
CA LEU A 250 -2.50 -2.98 7.23
C LEU A 250 -2.96 -2.05 8.37
N HIS A 251 -2.14 -1.05 8.72
CA HIS A 251 -2.50 -0.06 9.72
C HIS A 251 -3.70 0.80 9.28
N GLU A 252 -3.72 1.27 8.03
CA GLU A 252 -4.86 2.02 7.48
C GLU A 252 -6.14 1.18 7.44
N MET A 253 -6.04 -0.10 7.06
CA MET A 253 -7.17 -1.03 7.06
C MET A 253 -7.80 -1.16 8.47
N LYS A 254 -6.97 -1.24 9.52
CA LYS A 254 -7.43 -1.34 10.92
C LYS A 254 -8.17 -0.09 11.41
N LYS A 255 -8.02 1.06 10.75
CA LYS A 255 -8.77 2.29 11.08
C LYS A 255 -10.25 2.18 10.68
N VAL A 256 -10.62 1.20 9.86
CA VAL A 256 -12.02 0.93 9.50
C VAL A 256 -12.60 -0.08 10.48
N GLU A 257 -13.63 0.35 11.21
CA GLU A 257 -14.30 -0.48 12.19
C GLU A 257 -14.86 -1.77 11.55
N TYR A 258 -14.75 -2.89 12.28
CA TYR A 258 -15.33 -4.15 11.83
C TYR A 258 -16.86 -4.02 11.75
N PRO A 259 -17.48 -4.28 10.58
CA PRO A 259 -18.90 -4.01 10.35
C PRO A 259 -19.84 -4.66 11.38
N CYS A 260 -19.53 -5.89 11.80
CA CYS A 260 -20.36 -6.65 12.74
C CYS A 260 -19.98 -6.46 14.22
N LYS A 261 -19.16 -5.45 14.53
CA LYS A 261 -18.77 -5.14 15.91
C LYS A 261 -19.95 -4.65 16.75
N ALA A 262 -20.80 -3.81 16.17
CA ALA A 262 -22.00 -3.28 16.84
C ALA A 262 -22.99 -4.37 17.25
N GLU A 263 -22.98 -5.53 16.57
CA GLU A 263 -23.87 -6.66 16.84
C GLU A 263 -23.26 -7.71 17.79
N GLY A 264 -22.21 -7.35 18.54
CA GLY A 264 -21.56 -8.25 19.49
C GLY A 264 -20.51 -9.15 18.84
N MET A 265 -19.74 -8.62 17.87
CA MET A 265 -18.68 -9.35 17.17
C MET A 265 -19.20 -10.61 16.45
N LYS A 266 -20.36 -10.47 15.79
CA LYS A 266 -20.91 -11.50 14.90
C LYS A 266 -20.02 -11.76 13.71
N LYS A 267 -20.18 -12.91 13.07
CA LYS A 267 -19.48 -13.22 11.82
C LYS A 267 -20.02 -12.34 10.69
N CYS A 268 -19.13 -11.59 10.07
CA CYS A 268 -19.42 -10.90 8.82
C CYS A 268 -19.38 -11.89 7.66
N VAL A 269 -20.45 -11.92 6.87
CA VAL A 269 -20.57 -12.69 5.63
C VAL A 269 -20.81 -11.72 4.47
N PRO A 270 -19.95 -11.71 3.44
CA PRO A 270 -20.17 -10.85 2.27
C PRO A 270 -21.37 -11.35 1.46
N VAL A 271 -22.12 -10.41 0.89
CA VAL A 271 -23.20 -10.67 -0.07
C VAL A 271 -22.82 -9.97 -1.36
N ASP A 272 -22.17 -10.71 -2.25
CA ASP A 272 -21.52 -10.18 -3.45
C ASP A 272 -22.50 -9.47 -4.40
N GLU A 273 -23.70 -10.03 -4.59
CA GLU A 273 -24.72 -9.47 -5.48
C GLU A 273 -25.21 -8.08 -5.06
N GLU A 274 -25.21 -7.82 -3.75
CA GLU A 274 -25.71 -6.56 -3.20
C GLU A 274 -24.60 -5.57 -2.85
N PHE A 275 -23.32 -5.99 -2.90
CA PHE A 275 -22.19 -5.24 -2.37
C PHE A 275 -22.42 -4.84 -0.90
N LYS A 276 -22.86 -5.82 -0.09
CA LYS A 276 -23.16 -5.64 1.33
C LYS A 276 -22.54 -6.76 2.15
N HIS A 277 -22.77 -6.70 3.46
CA HIS A 277 -22.48 -7.78 4.37
C HIS A 277 -23.71 -8.06 5.24
N VAL A 278 -23.76 -9.26 5.80
CA VAL A 278 -24.71 -9.65 6.85
C VAL A 278 -23.93 -10.12 8.07
N CYS A 279 -24.47 -9.85 9.26
CA CYS A 279 -23.87 -10.26 10.52
C CYS A 279 -24.59 -11.48 11.08
N GLU A 280 -23.95 -12.64 10.93
CA GLU A 280 -24.47 -13.93 11.38
C GLU A 280 -23.93 -14.31 12.76
N ALA A 281 -24.71 -15.07 13.52
CA ALA A 281 -24.21 -15.64 14.77
C ALA A 281 -23.02 -16.55 14.46
N ALA A 282 -21.92 -16.39 15.18
CA ALA A 282 -20.79 -17.31 15.06
C ALA A 282 -21.18 -18.64 15.73
N ASP A 283 -21.10 -19.74 14.99
CA ASP A 283 -21.33 -21.08 15.52
C ASP A 283 -20.15 -22.01 15.21
N LYS A 284 -20.25 -23.29 15.60
CA LYS A 284 -19.17 -24.27 15.41
C LYS A 284 -18.95 -24.65 13.95
N GLU A 285 -19.98 -24.56 13.12
CA GLU A 285 -19.95 -24.89 11.69
C GLU A 285 -19.52 -23.67 10.86
N ASN A 286 -19.74 -22.48 11.40
CA ASN A 286 -19.50 -21.19 10.80
C ASN A 286 -18.70 -20.29 11.77
N PRO A 287 -17.46 -20.69 12.16
CA PRO A 287 -16.66 -19.90 13.07
C PRO A 287 -16.42 -18.51 12.49
N LEU A 288 -16.20 -17.52 13.38
CA LEU A 288 -15.69 -16.20 13.00
C LEU A 288 -14.58 -16.40 11.97
N GLY A 289 -14.80 -15.89 10.76
CA GLY A 289 -13.79 -16.00 9.71
C GLY A 289 -12.48 -15.50 10.29
N LYS A 290 -11.40 -16.28 10.13
CA LYS A 290 -10.08 -15.87 10.61
C LYS A 290 -9.85 -14.47 10.06
N GLU A 291 -9.88 -13.46 10.94
CA GLU A 291 -9.75 -12.05 10.59
C GLU A 291 -8.60 -11.94 9.60
N LEU A 292 -8.82 -11.30 8.45
CA LEU A 292 -7.92 -11.35 7.30
C LEU A 292 -6.45 -11.45 7.73
N VAL A 293 -5.96 -12.68 7.74
CA VAL A 293 -4.62 -13.00 8.18
C VAL A 293 -3.77 -12.81 6.93
N LEU A 294 -3.28 -11.59 6.73
CA LEU A 294 -2.36 -11.28 5.63
C LEU A 294 -1.01 -11.93 5.89
N SER A 295 -0.99 -13.23 5.59
CA SER A 295 0.07 -14.17 5.25
C SER A 295 1.43 -14.08 5.96
N THR A 296 1.85 -15.23 6.49
CA THR A 296 3.26 -15.61 6.75
C THR A 296 4.20 -15.50 5.53
N GLU A 297 3.70 -15.24 4.32
CA GLU A 297 4.53 -15.06 3.11
C GLU A 297 5.39 -13.81 3.11
N LEU A 298 5.09 -12.82 3.96
CA LEU A 298 6.05 -11.75 4.23
C LEU A 298 7.38 -12.31 4.78
N GLY A 299 7.41 -13.58 5.21
CA GLY A 299 8.47 -14.10 6.05
C GLY A 299 8.40 -13.44 7.43
N PRO A 300 9.37 -13.69 8.31
CA PRO A 300 9.58 -12.75 9.39
C PRO A 300 9.74 -11.34 8.76
N PRO A 301 9.20 -10.28 9.36
CA PRO A 301 9.57 -8.93 8.95
C PRO A 301 11.11 -8.87 8.83
N PRO A 302 11.70 -8.14 7.86
CA PRO A 302 13.08 -7.68 8.07
C PRO A 302 13.06 -7.07 9.47
N LEU A 303 13.95 -7.53 10.35
CA LEU A 303 13.75 -7.50 11.80
C LEU A 303 13.28 -6.11 12.26
N ILE A 304 12.00 -5.97 12.60
CA ILE A 304 11.37 -4.70 12.96
C ILE A 304 10.92 -4.77 14.40
N ILE A 305 11.40 -3.80 15.14
CA ILE A 305 11.29 -3.77 16.58
C ILE A 305 10.61 -2.46 16.94
N ASP A 306 9.36 -2.58 17.37
CA ASP A 306 8.69 -1.50 18.09
C ASP A 306 9.37 -1.35 19.45
N GLY A 307 10.38 -0.49 19.50
CA GLY A 307 11.16 -0.21 20.70
C GLY A 307 10.60 0.96 21.51
N PHE A 308 10.59 0.77 22.84
CA PHE A 308 10.47 1.74 23.94
C PHE A 308 9.08 1.99 24.55
N LYS A 309 8.86 1.35 25.72
CA LYS A 309 8.15 1.97 26.85
C LYS A 309 9.20 2.68 27.72
N GLU A 310 8.99 3.96 28.00
CA GLU A 310 9.80 4.71 28.96
C GLU A 310 9.78 4.02 30.34
N PRO A 311 10.91 3.89 31.04
CA PRO A 311 10.86 3.78 32.50
C PRO A 311 10.38 5.13 33.05
N HIS A 312 9.26 5.13 33.77
CA HIS A 312 8.83 6.28 34.57
C HIS A 312 9.92 6.59 35.62
N VAL A 313 10.83 7.51 35.28
CA VAL A 313 11.75 8.12 36.24
C VAL A 313 11.08 9.39 36.74
N GLU A 314 10.56 9.34 37.96
CA GLU A 314 10.01 10.51 38.65
C GLU A 314 11.17 11.47 39.01
N VAL A 315 11.50 12.37 38.09
CA VAL A 315 12.47 13.45 38.35
C VAL A 315 11.80 14.50 39.22
N LYS A 316 12.08 14.48 40.53
CA LYS A 316 11.77 15.60 41.43
C LYS A 316 12.72 16.76 41.17
N GLY A 317 12.38 17.61 40.21
CA GLY A 317 13.07 18.86 39.91
C GLY A 317 12.46 20.05 40.65
N THR A 318 13.20 20.58 41.62
CA THR A 318 12.95 21.90 42.25
C THR A 318 13.10 23.03 41.24
N ALA A 319 12.07 23.86 41.11
CA ALA A 319 12.04 25.02 40.23
C ALA A 319 13.08 26.08 40.65
N ILE A 320 13.98 26.43 39.73
CA ILE A 320 14.83 27.63 39.83
C ILE A 320 14.37 28.61 38.75
N ARG A 321 13.73 29.71 39.19
CA ARG A 321 13.48 30.91 38.39
C ARG A 321 14.82 31.52 37.96
N ARG A 322 15.02 31.78 36.66
CA ARG A 322 15.95 32.81 36.19
C ARG A 322 15.29 33.72 35.15
N ARG A 323 15.64 35.01 35.31
CA ARG A 323 15.16 36.20 34.60
C ARG A 323 15.64 36.23 33.15
N ALA A 324 14.79 36.80 32.31
CA ALA A 324 15.10 37.25 30.96
C ALA A 324 15.94 38.55 30.95
N LYS A 325 16.86 38.62 29.97
CA LYS A 325 17.54 39.79 29.36
C LYS A 325 18.52 39.21 28.33
N GLY A 326 18.64 39.63 27.08
CA GLY A 326 18.00 40.64 26.25
C GLY A 326 18.57 40.51 24.83
N ASP A 327 17.93 41.21 23.90
CA ASP A 327 18.39 41.80 22.62
C ASP A 327 19.67 41.28 21.94
N THR A 328 19.55 40.89 20.67
CA THR A 328 20.17 41.63 19.54
C THR A 328 19.59 41.16 18.20
N ASP A 329 19.24 42.14 17.38
CA ASP A 329 18.85 42.04 15.97
C ASP A 329 20.01 41.54 15.09
N GLU A 330 19.71 40.64 14.15
CA GLU A 330 20.54 40.44 12.96
C GLU A 330 19.65 40.07 11.76
N GLU A 331 19.47 41.05 10.86
CA GLU A 331 18.88 40.91 9.53
C GLU A 331 19.76 40.02 8.65
N LEU A 332 19.14 39.04 7.96
CA LEU A 332 19.72 38.35 6.82
C LEU A 332 18.68 38.26 5.69
N PRO A 333 19.11 38.36 4.41
CA PRO A 333 18.25 38.71 3.28
C PRO A 333 17.45 37.54 2.71
N GLU A 334 16.29 37.89 2.15
CA GLU A 334 15.43 37.01 1.34
C GLU A 334 16.17 36.53 0.08
N PRO A 335 16.02 35.25 -0.32
CA PRO A 335 16.26 34.84 -1.68
C PRO A 335 14.98 34.91 -2.53
N GLU A 336 15.13 35.58 -3.66
CA GLU A 336 14.18 35.73 -4.74
C GLU A 336 13.79 34.40 -5.40
N GLY A 337 12.49 34.25 -5.74
CA GLY A 337 12.03 33.56 -6.95
C GLY A 337 11.56 32.09 -6.82
N PRO A 338 10.26 31.80 -7.04
CA PRO A 338 9.78 30.43 -7.18
C PRO A 338 9.97 29.90 -8.62
N ILE A 339 10.45 28.66 -8.71
CA ILE A 339 10.44 27.82 -9.91
C ILE A 339 9.01 27.28 -10.08
N LEU A 340 8.39 27.62 -11.21
CA LEU A 340 7.07 27.12 -11.63
C LEU A 340 7.11 25.62 -11.91
N ASN A 341 6.32 24.85 -11.15
CA ASN A 341 6.00 23.45 -11.45
C ASN A 341 4.48 23.38 -11.71
N PRO A 342 4.00 23.04 -12.92
CA PRO A 342 2.59 23.19 -13.27
C PRO A 342 1.85 21.87 -13.10
N TYR A 343 1.47 21.51 -11.88
CA TYR A 343 0.40 20.53 -11.60
C TYR A 343 -0.02 20.71 -10.15
N LEU A 344 -1.18 21.32 -9.93
CA LEU A 344 -2.19 21.00 -8.90
C LEU A 344 -3.25 22.10 -8.87
N ASP A 345 -4.49 21.64 -8.77
CA ASP A 345 -5.74 22.39 -8.87
C ASP A 345 -5.94 23.44 -7.76
N ASP A 346 -6.49 24.60 -8.16
CA ASP A 346 -7.02 25.63 -7.29
C ASP A 346 -8.37 25.20 -6.70
N GLU A 347 -8.43 25.05 -5.38
CA GLU A 347 -9.62 25.34 -4.57
C GLU A 347 -9.19 26.06 -3.29
N GLN A 348 -9.50 27.36 -3.17
CA GLN A 348 -10.12 27.90 -1.96
C GLN A 348 -10.65 29.35 -2.08
N SER A 349 -11.95 29.45 -1.80
CA SER A 349 -12.61 30.47 -0.97
C SER A 349 -12.85 31.89 -1.49
N GLY A 350 -14.12 32.29 -1.45
CA GLY A 350 -14.58 33.68 -1.51
C GLY A 350 -16.02 33.78 -1.02
N THR A 351 -16.19 34.37 0.15
CA THR A 351 -17.44 34.59 0.92
C THR A 351 -18.31 35.75 0.42
N ALA A 352 -19.63 35.59 0.58
CA ALA A 352 -20.70 36.55 0.90
C ALA A 352 -20.67 38.00 0.36
N GLY A 353 -21.77 38.39 -0.30
CA GLY A 353 -22.20 39.78 -0.51
C GLY A 353 -23.65 39.88 -1.03
N ASP A 354 -24.52 40.55 -0.28
CA ASP A 354 -25.96 40.76 -0.50
C ASP A 354 -26.31 41.78 -1.62
N THR A 355 -27.32 41.43 -2.45
CA THR A 355 -28.51 42.14 -3.05
C THR A 355 -28.57 43.70 -3.21
N PRO A 356 -29.46 44.36 -4.03
CA PRO A 356 -30.57 43.90 -4.90
C PRO A 356 -30.77 44.74 -6.24
N PRO A 357 -31.98 44.99 -6.83
CA PRO A 357 -32.29 44.61 -8.22
C PRO A 357 -32.68 45.77 -9.17
N ALA A 358 -32.62 45.52 -10.48
CA ALA A 358 -33.29 46.26 -11.58
C ALA A 358 -32.83 45.61 -12.89
N ASP A 359 -33.54 45.55 -14.00
CA ASP A 359 -34.89 45.93 -14.37
C ASP A 359 -35.26 45.12 -15.63
N LYS A 360 -36.53 45.19 -15.98
CA LYS A 360 -37.14 44.68 -17.22
C LYS A 360 -36.34 45.07 -18.46
N GLU A 361 -36.24 44.15 -19.43
CA GLU A 361 -36.50 44.53 -20.82
C GLU A 361 -37.01 43.33 -21.63
N GLU A 362 -38.21 43.52 -22.17
CA GLU A 362 -38.81 42.73 -23.23
C GLU A 362 -38.04 42.96 -24.54
N ASN A 363 -37.80 41.91 -25.32
CA ASN A 363 -38.01 42.04 -26.76
C ASN A 363 -38.27 40.65 -27.40
N PRO A 364 -39.35 40.50 -28.18
CA PRO A 364 -39.74 39.24 -28.79
C PRO A 364 -39.23 39.13 -30.23
N GLY A 365 -39.22 37.89 -30.72
CA GLY A 365 -39.40 37.64 -32.15
C GLY A 365 -38.15 37.21 -32.90
N GLN A 366 -38.08 35.91 -33.20
CA GLN A 366 -37.82 35.52 -34.59
C GLN A 366 -38.41 34.14 -34.89
N GLN A 367 -39.34 34.19 -35.84
CA GLN A 367 -40.06 33.09 -36.46
C GLN A 367 -39.11 32.25 -37.33
N PRO A 368 -39.29 30.93 -37.41
CA PRO A 368 -38.51 30.06 -38.30
C PRO A 368 -39.01 30.17 -39.75
N PRO A 369 -38.12 30.02 -40.76
CA PRO A 369 -38.54 29.78 -42.13
C PRO A 369 -39.01 28.32 -42.34
N PRO A 370 -39.85 28.07 -43.36
CA PRO A 370 -40.68 26.88 -43.47
C PRO A 370 -39.97 25.67 -44.09
N ALA A 371 -40.56 24.51 -43.82
CA ALA A 371 -40.25 23.22 -44.39
C ALA A 371 -40.50 23.18 -45.91
N GLU A 372 -39.54 22.61 -46.64
CA GLU A 372 -39.77 22.08 -47.98
C GLU A 372 -39.96 20.56 -47.89
N GLN A 373 -41.12 20.13 -48.39
CA GLN A 373 -41.44 18.77 -48.77
C GLN A 373 -40.78 18.50 -50.12
N GLU A 374 -40.03 17.40 -50.25
CA GLU A 374 -39.93 16.69 -51.52
C GLU A 374 -40.20 15.21 -51.29
N ASP A 375 -41.32 14.78 -51.87
CA ASP A 375 -41.66 13.41 -52.21
C ASP A 375 -40.64 12.84 -53.21
N SER A 376 -40.24 11.57 -53.04
CA SER A 376 -39.82 10.73 -54.16
C SER A 376 -39.93 9.24 -53.79
N GLU A 377 -41.00 8.65 -54.31
CA GLU A 377 -41.12 7.32 -54.94
C GLU A 377 -40.12 6.19 -54.60
N LYS A 378 -40.64 5.22 -53.85
CA LYS A 378 -40.89 3.82 -54.26
C LYS A 378 -40.21 3.31 -55.57
N LEU A 379 -39.45 2.21 -55.48
CA LEU A 379 -39.74 0.85 -56.03
C LEU A 379 -38.52 -0.10 -55.83
N PRO A 380 -38.69 -1.44 -55.96
CA PRO A 380 -38.04 -2.47 -55.13
C PRO A 380 -37.08 -3.35 -55.95
N VAL A 381 -36.88 -4.62 -55.51
CA VAL A 381 -36.23 -5.77 -56.21
C VAL A 381 -34.72 -5.85 -55.86
N GLU A 382 -34.07 -6.95 -55.45
CA GLU A 382 -34.33 -8.40 -55.37
C GLU A 382 -33.33 -9.03 -54.37
N THR A 383 -33.75 -10.06 -53.64
CA THR A 383 -32.86 -11.11 -53.08
C THR A 383 -32.36 -12.03 -54.19
N PRO A 384 -31.18 -12.65 -54.01
CA PRO A 384 -31.22 -14.12 -54.05
C PRO A 384 -30.38 -14.81 -52.98
N ASP A 385 -30.95 -15.93 -52.54
CA ASP A 385 -30.30 -17.11 -51.97
C ASP A 385 -29.02 -17.50 -52.73
N GLN A 386 -28.02 -17.98 -51.98
CA GLN A 386 -27.25 -19.16 -52.39
C GLN A 386 -26.51 -19.79 -51.20
N SER A 387 -27.08 -20.92 -50.76
CA SER A 387 -26.45 -22.20 -50.44
C SER A 387 -24.97 -22.37 -50.83
N GLY A 388 -24.19 -23.02 -49.97
CA GLY A 388 -22.91 -23.63 -50.39
C GLY A 388 -22.01 -24.11 -49.26
N ASP A 389 -22.21 -25.38 -48.88
CA ASP A 389 -21.19 -26.39 -48.57
C ASP A 389 -20.19 -26.24 -47.40
N SER A 390 -20.35 -27.18 -46.45
CA SER A 390 -19.27 -27.76 -45.64
C SER A 390 -18.26 -28.54 -46.49
N PRO A 391 -17.01 -28.71 -46.00
CA PRO A 391 -16.63 -30.08 -45.67
C PRO A 391 -15.76 -30.23 -44.41
N SER A 392 -16.14 -31.24 -43.63
CA SER A 392 -15.33 -32.35 -43.08
C SER A 392 -13.80 -32.32 -43.18
N GLY A 393 -13.15 -32.71 -42.06
CA GLY A 393 -11.80 -33.27 -42.00
C GLY A 393 -10.90 -32.49 -41.03
N GLY A 394 -10.19 -33.08 -40.07
CA GLY A 394 -9.97 -34.47 -39.73
C GLY A 394 -9.39 -34.52 -38.31
N ALA A 395 -9.58 -35.66 -37.65
CA ALA A 395 -8.93 -36.02 -36.41
C ALA A 395 -7.44 -36.30 -36.67
N ASP A 396 -6.57 -35.82 -35.79
CA ASP A 396 -5.23 -36.36 -35.59
C ASP A 396 -4.89 -36.27 -34.10
N GLU A 397 -5.02 -37.40 -33.40
CA GLU A 397 -4.20 -37.73 -32.24
C GLU A 397 -2.74 -37.91 -32.70
N PRO A 398 -1.76 -37.67 -31.82
CA PRO A 398 -0.96 -38.83 -31.46
C PRO A 398 -0.55 -38.91 -29.99
N SER A 399 -0.74 -40.13 -29.48
CA SER A 399 0.27 -40.98 -28.85
C SER A 399 0.87 -40.56 -27.52
N GLU A 400 0.45 -41.32 -26.51
CA GLU A 400 1.23 -41.75 -25.36
C GLU A 400 2.66 -42.18 -25.74
N ASN A 401 3.65 -41.70 -24.97
CA ASN A 401 4.75 -42.50 -24.43
C ASN A 401 5.71 -41.61 -23.63
N GLY A 402 5.96 -41.96 -22.37
CA GLY A 402 6.91 -41.22 -21.53
C GLY A 402 7.09 -41.81 -20.14
N ASN A 403 7.59 -43.05 -20.09
CA ASN A 403 8.22 -43.66 -18.92
C ASN A 403 9.19 -42.71 -18.21
N GLY A 404 9.16 -42.67 -16.87
CA GLY A 404 10.10 -41.87 -16.09
C GLY A 404 10.08 -42.12 -14.59
N SER A 405 10.51 -43.31 -14.19
CA SER A 405 11.32 -43.62 -12.99
C SER A 405 10.87 -43.09 -11.62
N GLU A 406 10.25 -43.99 -10.84
CA GLU A 406 10.29 -43.99 -9.38
C GLU A 406 11.72 -44.19 -8.87
N SER A 407 12.19 -43.30 -8.00
CA SER A 407 13.33 -43.54 -7.11
C SER A 407 12.89 -43.28 -5.67
N GLY A 408 12.59 -44.37 -4.96
CA GLY A 408 12.42 -44.37 -3.52
C GLY A 408 13.75 -44.11 -2.82
N ILE A 409 13.79 -43.09 -1.98
CA ILE A 409 14.89 -42.86 -1.03
C ILE A 409 14.35 -43.16 0.38
N GLU A 410 14.87 -44.24 0.94
CA GLU A 410 14.68 -44.70 2.31
C GLU A 410 15.41 -43.76 3.29
N PRO A 411 14.76 -43.23 4.34
CA PRO A 411 15.45 -42.42 5.34
C PRO A 411 16.10 -43.29 6.42
N GLN A 412 17.42 -43.13 6.58
CA GLN A 412 18.19 -43.72 7.68
C GLN A 412 17.85 -43.06 9.04
N PRO A 413 17.93 -43.81 10.15
CA PRO A 413 17.68 -43.29 11.50
C PRO A 413 18.90 -42.56 12.08
N LEU A 414 18.63 -41.44 12.76
CA LEU A 414 19.57 -40.66 13.56
C LEU A 414 20.02 -41.43 14.82
N PRO A 415 21.30 -41.34 15.23
CA PRO A 415 21.74 -41.86 16.53
C PRO A 415 21.40 -40.89 17.67
N SER A 416 20.88 -41.46 18.76
CA SER A 416 20.65 -40.80 20.05
C SER A 416 21.94 -40.28 20.68
N PRO A 417 21.93 -39.15 21.41
CA PRO A 417 23.05 -38.73 22.22
C PRO A 417 23.07 -39.44 23.58
N ASP A 418 24.24 -40.00 23.92
CA ASP A 418 24.59 -40.55 25.21
C ASP A 418 24.53 -39.48 26.31
N ASN A 419 23.75 -39.78 27.36
CA ASN A 419 23.74 -39.08 28.63
C ASN A 419 24.64 -39.87 29.60
N GLY A 420 25.81 -39.34 29.92
CA GLY A 420 26.71 -39.93 30.92
C GLY A 420 27.59 -38.87 31.58
N GLY A 421 27.37 -38.62 32.88
CA GLY A 421 28.25 -37.73 33.65
C GLY A 421 27.69 -37.27 34.99
N SER A 422 27.36 -38.19 35.89
CA SER A 422 27.13 -37.88 37.32
C SER A 422 28.46 -38.01 38.09
N GLY A 423 29.16 -36.89 38.28
CA GLY A 423 30.29 -36.77 39.21
C GLY A 423 29.85 -35.98 40.44
N GLN A 424 29.71 -36.68 41.56
CA GLN A 424 29.31 -36.13 42.86
C GLN A 424 30.58 -35.92 43.69
N GLU A 425 31.11 -34.70 43.73
CA GLU A 425 32.19 -34.31 44.65
C GLU A 425 31.61 -33.47 45.80
N THR A 426 31.71 -34.02 47.01
CA THR A 426 31.47 -33.35 48.28
C THR A 426 32.67 -32.47 48.60
N GLY A 427 32.51 -31.15 48.50
CA GLY A 427 33.52 -30.14 48.79
C GLY A 427 33.14 -29.25 49.97
N ASP A 428 34.09 -29.12 50.88
CA ASP A 428 34.04 -28.56 52.22
C ASP A 428 33.66 -27.06 52.27
N SER A 429 32.87 -26.67 53.27
CA SER A 429 32.29 -25.33 53.42
C SER A 429 33.16 -24.46 54.32
N THR A 430 34.01 -23.62 53.74
CA THR A 430 34.65 -22.48 54.45
C THR A 430 34.12 -21.16 53.88
N PRO A 431 33.61 -20.21 54.70
CA PRO A 431 33.08 -18.95 54.20
C PRO A 431 34.21 -18.09 53.62
N ALA A 432 34.12 -17.76 52.32
CA ALA A 432 35.03 -16.81 51.70
C ALA A 432 34.79 -15.39 52.27
N PRO A 433 35.87 -14.59 52.41
CA PRO A 433 35.75 -13.18 52.77
C PRO A 433 34.94 -12.42 51.72
N PRO A 434 34.21 -11.35 52.11
CA PRO A 434 33.38 -10.58 51.19
C PRO A 434 34.23 -10.04 50.04
N GLU A 435 33.80 -10.34 48.81
CA GLU A 435 34.44 -9.82 47.60
C GLU A 435 34.43 -8.28 47.62
N PRO A 436 35.51 -7.64 47.13
CA PRO A 436 35.56 -6.20 46.97
C PRO A 436 34.43 -5.77 46.04
N VAL A 437 33.67 -4.75 46.46
CA VAL A 437 32.64 -4.12 45.63
C VAL A 437 33.31 -3.69 44.32
N PRO A 438 32.90 -4.24 43.16
CA PRO A 438 33.53 -3.89 41.89
C PRO A 438 33.36 -2.39 41.67
N GLU A 439 34.46 -1.73 41.29
CA GLU A 439 34.43 -0.33 40.90
C GLU A 439 33.38 -0.15 39.79
N PRO A 440 32.57 0.93 39.82
CA PRO A 440 31.57 1.16 38.80
C PRO A 440 32.25 1.22 37.43
N VAL A 441 31.95 0.23 36.59
CA VAL A 441 32.43 0.17 35.22
C VAL A 441 31.97 1.46 34.51
N PRO A 442 32.88 2.25 33.92
CA PRO A 442 32.50 3.46 33.23
C PRO A 442 31.51 3.11 32.12
N VAL A 443 30.36 3.79 32.10
CA VAL A 443 29.34 3.63 31.06
C VAL A 443 30.03 3.86 29.71
N PRO A 444 30.00 2.90 28.77
CA PRO A 444 30.71 3.07 27.53
C PRO A 444 30.15 4.26 26.76
N THR A 445 31.01 5.20 26.40
CA THR A 445 30.65 6.30 25.50
C THR A 445 30.51 5.76 24.08
N PHE A 446 29.28 5.41 23.71
CA PHE A 446 28.89 5.01 22.35
C PHE A 446 28.69 6.24 21.47
N GLY A 447 29.80 6.83 21.05
CA GLY A 447 29.83 7.87 20.03
C GLY A 447 30.76 7.48 18.90
N PRO A 448 30.52 7.94 17.66
CA PRO A 448 31.50 7.79 16.59
C PRO A 448 32.84 8.43 16.99
N GLU A 449 33.96 7.84 16.55
CA GLU A 449 35.29 8.36 16.91
C GLU A 449 35.54 9.77 16.32
N LYS A 450 34.97 10.02 15.13
CA LYS A 450 34.99 11.30 14.42
C LYS A 450 33.61 11.53 13.80
N PRO A 451 32.63 12.07 14.55
CA PRO A 451 31.30 12.30 14.04
C PRO A 451 31.31 13.26 12.85
N VAL A 452 30.63 12.87 11.79
CA VAL A 452 30.06 13.80 10.80
C VAL A 452 28.70 14.19 11.31
N ASP A 453 28.57 15.49 11.57
CA ASP A 453 27.42 16.09 12.20
C ASP A 453 26.52 16.75 11.16
N LYS A 454 25.27 16.32 11.07
CA LYS A 454 24.29 16.90 10.15
C LYS A 454 22.98 17.23 10.87
N PRO A 455 22.38 18.40 10.61
CA PRO A 455 21.07 18.71 11.15
C PRO A 455 20.01 17.79 10.52
N LEU A 456 19.12 17.24 11.35
CA LEU A 456 17.99 16.42 10.94
C LEU A 456 16.69 17.10 11.42
N GLY A 457 16.12 17.90 10.53
CA GLY A 457 14.83 18.56 10.76
C GLY A 457 13.66 17.58 10.69
N LYS A 458 12.47 18.08 11.06
CA LYS A 458 11.20 17.40 10.76
C LYS A 458 11.03 17.33 9.24
N GLU A 459 10.69 16.15 8.72
CA GLU A 459 10.61 15.87 7.27
C GLU A 459 11.95 15.85 6.52
N ALA A 460 13.07 15.87 7.24
CA ALA A 460 14.39 15.74 6.62
C ALA A 460 14.70 14.28 6.24
N GLU A 461 15.35 14.13 5.09
CA GLU A 461 15.90 12.88 4.60
C GLU A 461 17.40 13.05 4.38
N LEU A 462 18.19 12.14 4.97
CA LEU A 462 19.64 12.16 4.85
C LEU A 462 20.17 10.79 4.45
N ILE A 463 20.94 10.76 3.38
CA ILE A 463 21.65 9.58 2.89
C ILE A 463 23.14 9.76 3.16
N GLU A 464 23.75 8.75 3.77
CA GLU A 464 25.19 8.65 3.96
C GLU A 464 25.70 7.30 3.52
N ALA A 465 26.73 7.30 2.67
CA ALA A 465 27.41 6.08 2.24
C ALA A 465 28.71 5.93 3.01
N THR A 466 29.03 4.71 3.44
CA THR A 466 30.27 4.37 4.14
C THR A 466 30.90 3.15 3.51
N GLU A 467 32.16 3.28 3.09
CA GLU A 467 32.95 2.18 2.56
C GLU A 467 33.54 1.31 3.68
N ASN A 468 33.50 -0.01 3.51
CA ASN A 468 34.13 -0.99 4.40
C ASN A 468 33.87 -0.76 5.90
N PRO A 469 32.60 -0.73 6.36
CA PRO A 469 32.29 -0.54 7.79
C PRO A 469 32.90 -1.63 8.68
N THR A 470 33.04 -2.84 8.16
CA THR A 470 33.71 -3.98 8.79
C THR A 470 35.18 -3.72 9.13
N ALA A 471 35.93 -3.09 8.23
CA ALA A 471 37.34 -2.82 8.42
C ALA A 471 37.60 -1.75 9.50
N ASN A 472 36.59 -0.96 9.83
CA ASN A 472 36.69 0.21 10.68
C ASN A 472 35.92 0.06 12.01
N GLY A 473 35.73 -1.17 12.50
CA GLY A 473 35.09 -1.41 13.81
C GLY A 473 33.56 -1.24 13.83
N GLY A 474 32.95 -1.02 12.67
CA GLY A 474 31.51 -0.82 12.48
C GLY A 474 31.13 0.64 12.24
N ILE A 475 29.84 0.90 12.10
CA ILE A 475 29.27 2.26 12.02
C ILE A 475 28.56 2.56 13.34
N SER A 476 28.72 3.76 13.88
CA SER A 476 27.95 4.27 15.00
C SER A 476 27.23 5.55 14.59
N ALA A 477 25.97 5.64 14.95
CA ALA A 477 25.12 6.78 14.67
C ALA A 477 24.33 7.16 15.91
N THR A 478 24.16 8.46 16.13
CA THR A 478 23.28 9.01 17.15
C THR A 478 22.37 10.05 16.52
N VAL A 479 21.09 10.05 16.84
CA VAL A 479 20.13 11.08 16.46
C VAL A 479 19.83 11.87 17.73
N GLY A 480 20.45 13.05 17.85
CA GLY A 480 20.44 13.85 19.07
C GLY A 480 20.87 13.04 20.30
N ASP A 481 20.21 13.30 21.42
CA ASP A 481 20.44 12.59 22.70
C ASP A 481 19.36 11.52 22.97
N CYS A 482 18.51 11.22 21.99
CA CYS A 482 17.29 10.43 22.13
C CYS A 482 17.42 9.02 21.55
N GLN A 483 18.19 8.84 20.48
CA GLN A 483 18.35 7.54 19.81
C GLN A 483 19.80 7.33 19.39
N ALA A 484 20.26 6.08 19.51
CA ALA A 484 21.55 5.68 18.98
C ALA A 484 21.48 4.27 18.39
N PHE A 485 22.27 4.04 17.36
CA PHE A 485 22.41 2.75 16.74
C PHE A 485 23.83 2.48 16.27
N ARG A 486 24.21 1.21 16.26
CA ARG A 486 25.51 0.75 15.79
C ARG A 486 25.34 -0.39 14.82
N VAL A 487 26.07 -0.38 13.72
CA VAL A 487 26.31 -1.54 12.88
C VAL A 487 27.66 -2.13 13.29
N THR A 488 27.70 -3.35 13.81
CA THR A 488 28.95 -4.02 14.22
C THR A 488 29.70 -4.60 13.01
N PRO A 489 31.01 -4.88 13.14
CA PRO A 489 31.77 -5.56 12.08
C PRO A 489 31.19 -6.91 11.68
N GLU A 490 30.55 -7.61 12.61
CA GLU A 490 29.94 -8.92 12.35
C GLU A 490 28.63 -8.80 11.56
N GLY A 491 28.24 -7.60 11.14
CA GLY A 491 26.95 -7.36 10.50
C GLY A 491 25.82 -7.55 11.50
N LYS A 492 25.90 -6.95 12.69
CA LYS A 492 24.75 -6.83 13.59
C LYS A 492 24.36 -5.37 13.69
N VAL A 493 23.06 -5.09 13.74
CA VAL A 493 22.57 -3.74 14.04
C VAL A 493 22.11 -3.72 15.48
N GLU A 494 22.63 -2.79 16.28
CA GLU A 494 22.34 -2.64 17.70
C GLU A 494 21.66 -1.30 17.93
N PHE A 495 20.47 -1.30 18.51
CA PHE A 495 19.72 -0.11 18.92
C PHE A 495 19.81 0.10 20.40
N TYR A 496 19.89 1.34 20.84
CA TYR A 496 19.89 1.68 22.26
C TYR A 496 19.40 3.11 22.47
N ALA A 497 18.71 3.33 23.60
CA ALA A 497 18.53 4.67 24.11
C ALA A 497 19.90 5.18 24.61
N PRO A 498 20.33 6.39 24.21
CA PRO A 498 21.58 6.96 24.69
C PRO A 498 21.65 6.92 26.21
N GLY A 499 22.74 6.35 26.74
CA GLY A 499 22.97 6.23 28.19
C GLY A 499 22.25 5.06 28.90
N ASN A 500 21.55 4.18 28.18
CA ASN A 500 20.87 3.02 28.79
C ASN A 500 21.16 1.71 28.03
N GLU A 501 22.25 1.03 28.37
CA GLU A 501 22.63 -0.26 27.76
C GLU A 501 21.59 -1.38 27.97
N GLY A 502 20.80 -1.32 29.04
CA GLY A 502 19.74 -2.28 29.31
C GLY A 502 18.60 -2.24 28.28
N SER A 503 18.57 -1.20 27.46
CA SER A 503 17.63 -1.05 26.34
C SER A 503 18.17 -1.58 25.01
N LYS A 504 19.34 -2.23 25.02
CA LYS A 504 20.00 -2.71 23.81
C LYS A 504 19.15 -3.76 23.11
N ILE A 505 18.92 -3.52 21.82
CA ILE A 505 18.28 -4.49 20.95
C ILE A 505 19.23 -4.83 19.80
N THR A 506 19.56 -6.11 19.64
CA THR A 506 20.49 -6.58 18.62
C THR A 506 19.77 -7.35 17.52
N ILE A 507 20.01 -6.93 16.28
CA ILE A 507 19.45 -7.46 15.05
C ILE A 507 20.58 -8.10 14.25
N PRO A 508 20.63 -9.44 14.11
CA PRO A 508 21.61 -10.06 13.23
C PRO A 508 21.26 -9.77 11.75
N VAL A 509 22.19 -9.18 11.01
CA VAL A 509 22.12 -9.12 9.54
C VAL A 509 22.58 -10.47 9.01
N ARG A 510 21.67 -11.23 8.39
CA ARG A 510 22.01 -12.56 7.88
C ARG A 510 22.85 -12.45 6.62
N GLY A 511 23.85 -13.32 6.50
CA GLY A 511 24.29 -13.84 5.21
C GLY A 511 25.60 -13.31 4.64
N THR A 512 26.05 -12.10 4.96
CA THR A 512 27.29 -11.55 4.37
C THR A 512 28.01 -10.58 5.31
N THR A 513 29.33 -10.59 5.28
CA THR A 513 30.14 -9.51 5.87
C THR A 513 29.96 -8.29 4.96
N PRO A 514 29.42 -7.17 5.46
CA PRO A 514 29.09 -6.03 4.60
C PRO A 514 30.37 -5.44 4.01
N GLY A 515 30.42 -5.33 2.68
CA GLY A 515 31.51 -4.68 1.95
C GLY A 515 31.35 -3.17 2.00
N ASN A 516 30.18 -2.67 1.58
CA ASN A 516 29.79 -1.27 1.73
C ASN A 516 28.45 -1.20 2.47
N ALA A 517 28.20 -0.07 3.14
CA ALA A 517 26.90 0.21 3.73
C ALA A 517 26.44 1.61 3.38
N GLU A 518 25.15 1.75 3.10
CA GLU A 518 24.45 3.00 2.92
C GLU A 518 23.41 3.13 4.03
N ILE A 519 23.35 4.31 4.63
CA ILE A 519 22.48 4.61 5.75
C ILE A 519 21.59 5.78 5.31
N LEU A 520 20.31 5.49 5.20
CA LEU A 520 19.27 6.46 4.99
C LEU A 520 18.56 6.69 6.32
N VAL A 521 18.66 7.90 6.86
CA VAL A 521 17.90 8.35 8.04
C VAL A 521 16.88 9.37 7.57
N SER A 522 15.60 9.08 7.80
CA SER A 522 14.50 9.98 7.47
C SER A 522 13.61 10.18 8.69
N ARG A 523 13.14 11.40 8.87
CA ARG A 523 12.27 11.76 9.98
C ARG A 523 10.97 12.32 9.43
N ARG A 524 9.82 11.70 9.68
CA ARG A 524 8.51 12.14 9.17
C ARG A 524 7.50 12.24 10.31
N ASP A 525 6.30 12.76 10.06
CA ASP A 525 5.22 12.95 11.06
C ASP A 525 4.79 11.68 11.82
N GLY A 526 5.27 10.50 11.41
CA GLY A 526 5.05 9.22 12.10
C GLY A 526 6.31 8.62 12.71
N GLY A 527 7.34 9.44 13.00
CA GLY A 527 8.54 9.04 13.73
C GLY A 527 9.82 8.96 12.89
N LEU A 528 10.83 8.31 13.45
CA LEU A 528 12.16 8.16 12.87
C LEU A 528 12.25 6.85 12.07
N CYS A 529 12.49 6.96 10.78
CA CYS A 529 12.71 5.83 9.88
C CYS A 529 14.19 5.76 9.53
N ILE A 530 14.82 4.62 9.74
CA ILE A 530 16.20 4.42 9.32
C ILE A 530 16.24 3.15 8.49
N LYS A 531 16.90 3.26 7.34
CA LYS A 531 17.12 2.18 6.39
C LYS A 531 18.63 2.04 6.19
N LEU A 532 19.11 0.83 6.43
CA LEU A 532 20.48 0.40 6.25
C LEU A 532 20.51 -0.52 5.04
N THR A 533 21.22 -0.13 4.00
CA THR A 533 21.44 -0.94 2.81
C THR A 533 22.87 -1.45 2.84
N PHE A 534 23.03 -2.77 2.90
CA PHE A 534 24.31 -3.46 2.86
C PHE A 534 24.58 -3.97 1.46
N TYR A 535 25.79 -3.74 0.97
CA TYR A 535 26.29 -4.29 -0.28
C TYR A 535 27.34 -5.36 0.05
N GLY A 536 27.02 -6.62 -0.25
CA GLY A 536 27.95 -7.74 -0.13
C GLY A 536 29.09 -7.63 -1.14
N LYS A 537 30.23 -8.26 -0.85
CA LYS A 537 31.39 -8.31 -1.77
C LYS A 537 31.08 -9.01 -3.09
N ASP A 538 30.05 -9.86 -3.10
CA ASP A 538 29.50 -10.56 -4.25
C ASP A 538 28.51 -9.70 -5.07
N GLY A 539 28.27 -8.45 -4.66
CA GLY A 539 27.30 -7.56 -5.28
C GLY A 539 25.85 -7.78 -4.81
N SER A 540 25.62 -8.68 -3.85
CA SER A 540 24.31 -8.82 -3.20
C SER A 540 23.93 -7.52 -2.47
N ARG A 541 22.64 -7.21 -2.44
CA ARG A 541 22.09 -6.05 -1.73
C ARG A 541 21.11 -6.54 -0.68
N HIS A 542 21.32 -6.13 0.58
CA HIS A 542 20.44 -6.44 1.70
C HIS A 542 19.95 -5.15 2.35
N ASP A 543 18.64 -4.93 2.37
CA ASP A 543 18.04 -3.77 3.01
C ASP A 543 17.47 -4.17 4.38
N ILE A 544 17.90 -3.48 5.43
CA ILE A 544 17.34 -3.55 6.78
C ILE A 544 16.82 -2.18 7.12
N GLY A 545 15.53 -2.03 7.31
CA GLY A 545 15.00 -0.81 7.87
C GLY A 545 14.25 -1.05 9.15
N PHE A 546 14.11 0.03 9.89
CA PHE A 546 13.41 0.09 11.15
C PHE A 546 12.71 1.43 11.24
N ARG A 547 11.53 1.40 11.84
CA ARG A 547 10.70 2.57 12.04
C ARG A 547 10.37 2.67 13.51
N LEU A 548 10.80 3.77 14.11
CA LEU A 548 10.48 4.12 15.48
C LEU A 548 9.23 4.99 15.45
N ILE A 549 8.08 4.40 15.75
CA ILE A 549 6.75 5.06 15.68
C ILE A 549 6.67 6.22 16.68
N LYS A 550 7.34 6.10 17.83
CA LYS A 550 7.47 7.15 18.83
C LYS A 550 8.89 7.69 18.83
N ASP A 551 9.08 8.74 18.05
CA ASP A 551 10.30 9.51 18.10
C ASP A 551 10.27 10.46 19.31
N SER A 552 11.15 10.23 20.28
CA SER A 552 11.31 11.07 21.48
C SER A 552 12.25 12.26 21.24
N CYS A 553 12.81 12.39 20.04
CA CYS A 553 13.69 13.50 19.70
C CYS A 553 12.94 14.84 19.62
N SER A 554 13.60 15.93 20.00
CA SER A 554 13.10 17.30 19.76
C SER A 554 12.91 17.57 18.27
N ASP A 555 12.03 18.49 17.86
CA ASP A 555 11.71 18.79 16.45
C ASP A 555 12.94 19.08 15.56
N SER A 556 14.03 19.57 16.17
CA SER A 556 15.37 19.55 15.60
C SER A 556 16.22 18.50 16.31
N ALA A 557 16.74 17.52 15.56
CA ALA A 557 17.74 16.59 16.05
C ALA A 557 19.02 16.73 15.24
N LYS A 558 20.13 16.26 15.78
CA LYS A 558 21.42 16.26 15.09
C LYS A 558 21.80 14.80 14.82
N LEU A 559 21.93 14.41 13.56
CA LEU A 559 22.51 13.11 13.24
C LEU A 559 24.03 13.24 13.33
N SER A 560 24.64 12.48 14.22
CA SER A 560 26.09 12.31 14.29
C SER A 560 26.43 10.90 13.83
N LEU A 561 27.12 10.78 12.70
CA LEU A 561 27.47 9.49 12.08
C LEU A 561 28.98 9.33 12.00
N GLY A 562 29.51 8.13 12.23
CA GLY A 562 30.90 7.82 11.93
C GLY A 562 31.27 6.39 12.26
N PHE A 563 32.55 6.06 12.19
CA PHE A 563 33.02 4.73 12.56
C PHE A 563 32.93 4.51 14.07
N ALA A 564 32.50 3.31 14.45
CA ALA A 564 32.44 2.91 15.85
C ALA A 564 33.86 2.70 16.38
N LYS A 565 34.14 3.17 17.60
CA LYS A 565 35.42 2.87 18.25
C LYS A 565 35.57 1.34 18.36
N PRO A 566 36.77 0.78 18.09
CA PRO A 566 37.04 -0.61 18.38
C PRO A 566 36.74 -0.87 19.85
N SER A 567 35.90 -1.86 20.14
CA SER A 567 35.73 -2.33 21.52
C SER A 567 37.06 -2.97 21.94
N VAL A 568 37.74 -2.34 22.89
CA VAL A 568 38.98 -2.86 23.49
C VAL A 568 38.68 -4.11 24.30
#